data_AF-A0A933XTM7-F1
#
_entry.id   AF-A0A933XTM7-F1
#
_cell.length_a   1.000
_cell.length_b   1.000
_cell.length_c   1.000
_cell.angle_alpha   90.00
_cell.angle_beta   90.00
_cell.angle_gamma   90.00
#
_symmetry.space_group_name_H-M   'P 1'
#
loop_
_entity.id
_entity.type
_entity.pdbx_description
1 polymer ?
#
loop_
_entity_poly.entity_id
_entity_poly.type
_entity_poly.pdbx_seq_one_letter_code
_entity_poly.pdbx_strand_id
1 'polypeptide(L)'
;MAETVLILHFLVILFLVAGFPVGLAVNHTGFRLFHAGVLAFVTLLVLLGVPCPLTLAEDAFRGGPYEDSFLAHWLTRIVYLQWFQPRHVFILDMAFAALVFSSFYWRPLKRRDGKKGPPP
;
A
#
# COMPACT_ATOMS: atom_id res chain seq x y z
N MET A 1 6.86 -11.60 16.35
CA MET A 1 6.18 -10.28 16.39
C MET A 1 6.70 -9.39 15.26
N ALA A 2 8.01 -9.12 15.20
CA ALA A 2 8.65 -8.40 14.09
C ALA A 2 8.41 -9.04 12.70
N GLU A 3 8.52 -10.38 12.60
CA GLU A 3 8.24 -11.10 11.35
C GLU A 3 6.79 -10.93 10.88
N THR A 4 5.82 -10.94 11.80
CA THR A 4 4.40 -10.73 11.50
C THR A 4 4.17 -9.34 10.94
N VAL A 5 4.82 -8.33 11.51
CA VAL A 5 4.79 -6.94 11.04
C VAL A 5 5.37 -6.84 9.64
N LEU A 6 6.51 -7.47 9.39
CA LEU A 6 7.18 -7.45 8.09
C LEU A 6 6.36 -8.18 7.00
N ILE A 7 5.75 -9.32 7.34
CA ILE A 7 4.82 -10.04 6.46
C ILE A 7 3.60 -9.17 6.15
N LEU A 8 3.03 -8.50 7.15
CA LEU A 8 1.89 -7.60 6.95
C LEU A 8 2.27 -6.42 6.05
N HIS A 9 3.45 -5.84 6.25
CA HIS A 9 3.98 -4.78 5.38
C HIS A 9 4.10 -5.29 3.94
N PHE A 10 4.71 -6.46 3.74
CA PHE A 10 4.83 -7.08 2.43
C PHE A 10 3.46 -7.33 1.78
N LEU A 11 2.48 -7.81 2.54
CA LEU A 11 1.10 -8.00 2.05
C LEU A 11 0.44 -6.68 1.64
N VAL A 12 0.69 -5.58 2.35
CA VAL A 12 0.22 -4.25 1.95
C VAL A 12 0.85 -3.83 0.63
N ILE A 13 2.17 -4.01 0.46
CA ILE A 13 2.85 -3.71 -0.81
C ILE A 13 2.27 -4.57 -1.94
N LEU A 14 2.10 -5.87 -1.70
CA LEU A 14 1.49 -6.80 -2.67
C LEU A 14 0.06 -6.36 -3.03
N PHE A 15 -0.73 -5.94 -2.04
CA PHE A 15 -2.08 -5.43 -2.23
C PHE A 15 -2.09 -4.13 -3.05
N LEU A 16 -1.11 -3.24 -2.86
CA LEU A 16 -0.98 -2.02 -3.66
C LEU A 16 -0.57 -2.32 -5.11
N VAL A 17 0.37 -3.24 -5.34
CA VAL A 17 0.82 -3.58 -6.69
C VAL A 17 -0.21 -4.41 -7.45
N ALA A 18 -0.72 -5.48 -6.84
CA ALA A 18 -1.68 -6.40 -7.48
C ALA A 18 -3.13 -5.89 -7.41
N GLY A 19 -3.47 -5.07 -6.42
CA GLY A 19 -4.82 -4.52 -6.28
C GLY A 19 -5.20 -3.56 -7.39
N PHE A 20 -4.24 -2.87 -8.01
CA PHE A 20 -4.54 -1.98 -9.13
C PHE A 20 -5.12 -2.70 -10.36
N PRO A 21 -4.46 -3.71 -10.96
CA PRO A 21 -5.01 -4.45 -12.11
C PRO A 21 -6.28 -5.22 -11.74
N VAL A 22 -6.35 -5.80 -10.54
CA VAL A 22 -7.57 -6.49 -10.05
C VAL A 22 -8.74 -5.51 -9.92
N GLY A 23 -8.49 -4.32 -9.37
CA GLY A 23 -9.49 -3.27 -9.23
C GLY A 23 -9.98 -2.74 -10.58
N LEU A 24 -9.11 -2.68 -11.58
CA LEU A 24 -9.47 -2.30 -12.93
C LEU A 24 -10.29 -3.40 -13.65
N ALA A 25 -9.96 -4.68 -13.44
CA ALA A 25 -10.65 -5.81 -14.04
C ALA A 25 -12.05 -6.05 -13.45
N VAL A 26 -12.17 -6.02 -12.11
CA VAL A 26 -13.46 -6.25 -11.43
C VAL A 26 -14.32 -4.98 -11.43
N ASN A 27 -13.69 -3.79 -11.51
CA ASN A 27 -14.33 -2.47 -11.46
C ASN A 27 -15.35 -2.29 -10.30
N HIS A 28 -15.09 -2.95 -9.16
CA HIS A 28 -15.92 -2.81 -7.98
C HIS A 28 -15.61 -1.50 -7.25
N THR A 29 -16.60 -0.61 -7.14
CA THR A 29 -16.45 0.73 -6.58
C THR A 29 -15.84 0.72 -5.17
N GLY A 30 -16.28 -0.20 -4.30
CA GLY A 30 -15.76 -0.30 -2.94
C GLY A 30 -14.30 -0.75 -2.89
N PHE A 31 -13.90 -1.68 -3.77
CA PHE A 31 -12.53 -2.18 -3.79
C PHE A 31 -11.56 -1.11 -4.31
N ARG A 32 -11.94 -0.38 -5.37
CA ARG A 32 -11.14 0.72 -5.91
C ARG A 32 -10.98 1.87 -4.92
N LEU A 33 -12.03 2.25 -4.19
CA LEU A 33 -11.96 3.28 -3.15
C LEU A 33 -11.09 2.84 -1.98
N PHE A 34 -11.25 1.61 -1.50
CA PHE A 34 -10.42 1.07 -0.42
C PHE A 34 -8.94 1.03 -0.83
N HIS A 35 -8.65 0.52 -2.03
CA HIS A 35 -7.31 0.49 -2.59
C HIS A 35 -6.68 1.88 -2.72
N ALA A 36 -7.42 2.83 -3.31
CA ALA A 36 -6.95 4.21 -3.45
C ALA A 36 -6.77 4.91 -2.09
N GLY A 37 -7.62 4.61 -1.10
CA GLY A 37 -7.49 5.13 0.26
C GLY A 37 -6.22 4.65 0.96
N VAL A 38 -5.91 3.34 0.85
CA VAL A 38 -4.66 2.78 1.38
C VAL A 38 -3.46 3.39 0.68
N LEU A 39 -3.50 3.53 -0.65
CA LEU A 39 -2.42 4.16 -1.42
C LEU A 39 -2.21 5.61 -0.98
N ALA A 40 -3.28 6.41 -0.88
CA ALA A 40 -3.19 7.81 -0.44
C ALA A 40 -2.59 7.93 0.97
N PHE A 41 -2.97 7.04 1.89
CA PHE A 41 -2.42 6.99 3.23
C PHE A 41 -0.91 6.69 3.23
N VAL A 42 -0.47 5.70 2.46
CA VAL A 42 0.95 5.36 2.31
C VAL A 42 1.73 6.51 1.68
N THR A 43 1.24 7.08 0.58
CA THR A 43 1.85 8.25 -0.08
C THR A 43 1.99 9.44 0.88
N LEU A 44 1.01 9.67 1.76
CA LEU A 44 1.10 10.72 2.79
C LEU A 44 2.22 10.45 3.81
N LEU A 45 2.39 9.20 4.24
CA LEU A 45 3.50 8.83 5.14
C LEU A 45 4.86 9.09 4.48
N VAL A 46 5.00 8.71 3.20
CA VAL A 46 6.23 8.96 2.44
C VAL A 46 6.48 10.47 2.27
N LEU A 47 5.43 11.27 2.01
CA LEU A 47 5.54 12.74 1.92
C LEU A 47 5.99 13.39 3.24
N LEU A 48 5.53 12.87 4.38
CA LEU A 48 5.96 13.33 5.70
C LEU A 48 7.39 12.91 6.05
N GLY A 49 8.05 12.13 5.18
CA GLY A 49 9.37 11.55 5.46
C GLY A 49 9.36 10.58 6.63
N VAL A 50 8.17 10.14 7.05
CA VAL A 50 7.99 9.24 8.17
C VAL A 50 8.10 7.80 7.64
N PRO A 51 9.04 6.99 8.13
CA PRO A 51 9.05 5.57 7.79
C PRO A 51 7.73 4.96 8.26
N CYS A 52 7.23 3.95 7.54
CA CYS A 52 5.95 3.30 7.87
C CYS A 52 5.86 3.03 9.39
N PRO A 53 4.72 3.30 10.06
CA PRO A 53 4.59 3.10 11.51
C PRO A 53 4.87 1.65 11.93
N LEU A 54 4.72 0.70 11.01
CA LEU A 54 5.12 -0.70 11.18
C LEU A 54 6.64 -0.88 11.33
N THR A 55 7.46 -0.11 10.60
CA THR A 55 8.93 -0.08 10.75
C THR A 55 9.33 0.41 12.13
N LEU A 56 8.67 1.46 12.62
CA LEU A 56 8.92 1.99 13.96
C LEU A 56 8.50 1.00 15.05
N ALA A 57 7.40 0.27 14.84
CA ALA A 57 6.98 -0.81 15.73
C ALA A 57 7.98 -1.98 15.71
N GLU A 58 8.49 -2.35 14.53
CA GLU A 58 9.52 -3.39 14.36
C GLU A 58 10.78 -3.04 15.17
N ASP A 59 11.28 -1.81 15.04
CA ASP A 59 12.46 -1.32 15.75
C ASP A 59 12.23 -1.21 17.26
N ALA A 60 11.02 -0.88 17.71
CA ALA A 60 10.68 -0.84 19.14
C ALA A 60 10.69 -2.23 19.80
N PHE A 61 10.42 -3.30 19.05
CA PHE A 61 10.53 -4.69 19.54
C PHE A 61 11.95 -5.29 19.36
N ARG A 62 12.88 -4.57 18.72
CA ARG A 62 14.20 -5.01 18.23
C ARG A 62 15.33 -4.80 19.25
N GLY A 63 15.09 -5.11 20.53
CA GLY A 63 15.97 -4.84 21.68
C GLY A 63 17.36 -5.52 21.71
N GLY A 64 18.03 -5.73 20.58
CA GLY A 64 19.40 -6.21 20.50
C GLY A 64 19.71 -6.95 19.19
N PRO A 65 20.98 -6.96 18.74
CA PRO A 65 21.38 -7.66 17.52
C PRO A 65 21.57 -9.14 17.84
N TYR A 66 20.60 -10.02 17.53
CA TYR A 66 20.84 -11.40 17.09
C TYR A 66 19.52 -12.10 16.68
N GLU A 67 19.62 -12.93 15.63
CA GLU A 67 18.56 -13.73 14.99
C GLU A 67 17.57 -12.95 14.10
N ASP A 68 18.06 -12.17 13.13
CA ASP A 68 17.26 -11.96 11.91
C ASP A 68 17.09 -13.33 11.25
N SER A 69 15.88 -13.89 11.25
CA SER A 69 15.60 -15.10 10.49
C SER A 69 15.96 -14.85 9.02
N PHE A 70 16.44 -15.89 8.31
CA PHE A 70 16.82 -15.76 6.89
C PHE A 70 15.71 -15.08 6.08
N LEU A 71 14.44 -15.41 6.38
CA LEU A 71 13.27 -14.81 5.75
C LEU A 71 13.11 -13.32 6.09
N ALA A 72 13.28 -12.93 7.36
CA ALA A 72 13.22 -11.54 7.78
C ALA A 72 14.33 -10.69 7.13
N HIS A 73 15.53 -11.24 6.99
CA HIS A 73 16.65 -10.55 6.33
C HIS A 73 16.34 -10.23 4.87
N TRP A 74 15.81 -11.20 4.11
CA TRP A 74 15.44 -10.99 2.71
C TRP A 74 14.21 -10.07 2.56
N LEU A 75 13.18 -10.24 3.39
CA LEU A 75 12.00 -9.36 3.35
C LEU A 75 12.37 -7.92 3.68
N THR A 76 13.22 -7.67 4.67
CA THR A 76 13.71 -6.33 5.03
C THR A 76 14.38 -5.68 3.82
N ARG A 77 15.28 -6.41 3.15
CA ARG A 77 15.93 -5.92 1.91
C ARG A 77 14.96 -5.58 0.79
N ILE A 78 13.93 -6.40 0.60
CA ILE A 78 12.91 -6.22 -0.44
C ILE A 78 12.00 -5.04 -0.11
N VAL A 79 11.50 -4.98 1.13
CA VAL A 79 10.56 -3.94 1.60
C VAL A 79 11.21 -2.56 1.63
N TYR A 80 12.41 -2.45 2.19
CA TYR A 80 13.13 -1.17 2.24
C TYR A 80 13.86 -0.85 0.95
N LEU A 81 13.82 -1.74 -0.05
CA LEU A 81 14.55 -1.63 -1.30
C LEU A 81 15.97 -1.09 -1.06
N GLN A 82 16.74 -1.74 -0.18
CA GLN A 82 18.06 -1.25 0.27
C GLN A 82 19.03 -0.96 -0.90
N TRP A 83 18.77 -1.56 -2.06
CA TRP A 83 19.52 -1.38 -3.31
C TRP A 83 19.15 -0.11 -4.08
N PHE A 84 18.04 0.54 -3.74
CA PHE A 84 17.54 1.76 -4.39
C PHE A 84 17.68 2.96 -3.45
N GLN A 85 18.01 4.13 -4.02
CA GLN A 85 18.00 5.34 -3.21
C GLN A 85 16.56 5.73 -2.85
N PRO A 86 16.31 6.28 -1.64
CA PRO A 86 14.97 6.68 -1.19
C PRO A 86 14.21 7.58 -2.16
N ARG A 87 14.93 8.44 -2.91
CA ARG A 87 14.35 9.31 -3.94
C ARG A 87 13.65 8.52 -5.06
N HIS A 88 14.18 7.37 -5.46
CA HIS A 88 13.57 6.56 -6.52
C HIS A 88 12.26 5.93 -6.04
N VAL A 89 12.22 5.47 -4.79
CA VAL A 89 11.00 4.91 -4.18
C VAL A 89 9.91 5.98 -4.12
N PHE A 90 10.26 7.21 -3.74
CA PHE A 90 9.33 8.34 -3.77
C PHE A 90 8.79 8.63 -5.17
N ILE A 91 9.66 8.67 -6.19
CA ILE A 91 9.25 8.90 -7.58
C ILE A 91 8.33 7.79 -8.08
N LEU A 92 8.65 6.53 -7.76
CA LEU A 92 7.84 5.37 -8.12
C LEU A 92 6.47 5.39 -7.43
N ASP A 93 6.41 5.72 -6.14
CA ASP A 93 5.15 5.89 -5.39
C ASP A 93 4.29 6.98 -6.03
N MET A 94 4.86 8.15 -6.32
CA MET A 94 4.15 9.24 -6.97
C MET A 94 3.67 8.89 -8.38
N ALA A 95 4.50 8.22 -9.17
CA ALA A 95 4.13 7.76 -10.50
C ALA A 95 2.98 6.74 -10.44
N PHE A 96 3.05 5.80 -9.49
CA PHE A 96 2.02 4.79 -9.29
C PHE A 96 0.71 5.41 -8.78
N ALA A 97 0.79 6.33 -7.80
CA ALA A 97 -0.35 7.11 -7.33
C ALA A 97 -1.02 7.87 -8.47
N ALA A 98 -0.25 8.61 -9.28
CA ALA A 98 -0.78 9.32 -10.45
C ALA A 98 -1.48 8.38 -11.44
N LEU A 99 -0.94 7.17 -11.65
CA LEU A 99 -1.53 6.16 -12.51
C LEU A 99 -2.84 5.60 -11.93
N VAL A 100 -2.89 5.33 -10.63
CA VAL A 100 -4.10 4.88 -9.93
C VAL A 100 -5.18 5.97 -9.95
N PHE A 101 -4.84 7.23 -9.65
CA PHE A 101 -5.78 8.34 -9.67
C PHE A 101 -6.28 8.66 -11.09
N SER A 102 -5.41 8.64 -12.10
CA SER A 102 -5.82 8.85 -13.50
C SER A 102 -6.75 7.75 -14.01
N SER A 103 -6.65 6.52 -13.47
CA SER A 103 -7.61 5.44 -13.79
C SER A 103 -9.06 5.77 -13.42
N PHE A 104 -9.29 6.63 -12.41
CA PHE A 104 -10.64 7.08 -12.04
C PHE A 104 -11.23 8.02 -13.08
N TYR A 105 -10.40 8.74 -13.83
CA TYR A 105 -10.84 9.58 -14.94
C TYR A 105 -11.26 8.72 -16.14
N TRP A 106 -10.49 7.69 -16.50
CA TRP A 106 -10.81 6.81 -17.64
C TRP A 106 -11.94 5.82 -17.36
N ARG A 107 -12.03 5.32 -16.12
CA ARG A 107 -13.09 4.42 -15.68
C ARG A 107 -13.75 5.04 -14.46
N PRO A 108 -14.73 5.96 -14.63
CA PRO A 108 -15.42 6.54 -13.50
C PRO A 108 -16.11 5.45 -12.69
N LEU A 109 -16.12 5.64 -11.36
CA LEU A 109 -16.78 4.72 -10.45
C LEU A 109 -18.25 4.59 -10.85
N LYS A 110 -18.73 3.36 -10.96
CA LYS A 110 -20.17 3.13 -11.14
C LYS A 110 -20.84 3.65 -9.87
N ARG A 111 -21.55 4.79 -9.97
CA ARG A 111 -22.38 5.30 -8.86
C ARG A 111 -23.30 4.16 -8.46
N ARG A 112 -23.22 3.74 -7.21
CA ARG A 112 -24.26 2.92 -6.61
C ARG A 112 -25.44 3.86 -6.48
N ASP A 113 -26.32 3.89 -7.48
CA ASP A 113 -27.55 4.66 -7.44
C ASP A 113 -28.32 4.24 -6.20
N GLY A 114 -28.25 5.10 -5.18
CA GLY A 114 -28.96 4.92 -3.93
C GLY A 114 -30.44 5.18 -4.16
N LYS A 115 -31.23 4.12 -3.99
CA LYS A 115 -32.68 4.11 -3.72
C LYS A 115 -33.59 4.60 -4.86
N LYS A 116 -34.08 3.65 -5.66
CA LYS A 116 -35.40 3.80 -6.30
C LYS A 116 -36.48 3.68 -5.22
N GLY A 117 -37.08 4.83 -4.87
CA GLY A 117 -38.49 5.05 -4.48
C GLY A 117 -39.10 4.34 -3.26
N PRO A 118 -39.94 5.02 -2.44
CA PRO A 118 -40.81 4.32 -1.48
C PRO A 118 -41.82 3.40 -2.22
N PRO A 119 -42.23 2.27 -1.63
CA PRO A 119 -43.20 1.35 -2.24
C PRO A 119 -44.59 1.99 -2.38
N PRO A 120 -45.41 1.54 -3.36
CA PRO A 120 -46.75 2.05 -3.64
C PRO A 120 -47.76 1.72 -2.54
#